data_AF-A0A9E7SBX5-F1
#
_entry.id   AF-A0A9E7SBX5-F1
#
_cell.length_a   1.000
_cell.length_b   1.000
_cell.length_c   1.000
_cell.angle_alpha   90.00
_cell.angle_beta   90.00
_cell.angle_gamma   90.00
#
_symmetry.space_group_name_H-M   'P 1'
#
loop_
_entity.id
_entity.type
_entity.pdbx_description
1 polymer ?
#
loop_
_entity_poly.entity_id
_entity_poly.type
_entity_poly.pdbx_seq_one_letter_code
_entity_poly.pdbx_strand_id
1 'polypeptide(L)'
;MRLVIDPHILRSLHRSELRKKILFYLHEIYPSSTYLSEIARIVRSDPSNVKGALVGMGNRYNGDSSLVYLGLVEEINHNGFRYYKLTEHGKKVVEFLKTYQSYYSRFM
;
A
#
# COMPACT_ATOMS: atom_id res chain seq x y z
N MET A 1 4.58 14.07 17.96
CA MET A 1 5.36 14.32 16.73
C MET A 1 4.40 14.53 15.57
N ARG A 2 4.51 15.65 14.83
CA ARG A 2 3.62 15.96 13.71
C ARG A 2 3.93 15.01 12.55
N LEU A 3 2.93 14.28 12.04
CA LEU A 3 3.10 13.44 10.85
C LEU A 3 3.32 14.36 9.64
N VAL A 4 4.48 14.26 9.02
CA VAL A 4 4.77 14.89 7.73
C VAL A 4 4.74 13.78 6.69
N ILE A 5 3.75 13.81 5.80
CA ILE A 5 3.63 12.87 4.69
C ILE A 5 4.18 13.53 3.44
N ASP A 6 5.07 12.83 2.73
CA ASP A 6 5.59 13.29 1.45
C ASP A 6 4.41 13.51 0.45
N PRO A 7 4.30 14.69 -0.19
CA PRO A 7 3.28 14.94 -1.21
C PRO A 7 3.26 13.91 -2.35
N HIS A 8 4.41 13.30 -2.67
CA HIS A 8 4.51 12.24 -3.67
C HIS A 8 3.74 10.98 -3.26
N ILE A 9 3.77 10.61 -1.97
CA ILE A 9 3.00 9.50 -1.41
C ILE A 9 1.51 9.77 -1.62
N LEU A 10 1.02 10.93 -1.17
CA LEU A 10 -0.40 11.30 -1.32
C LEU A 10 -0.82 11.29 -2.78
N ARG A 11 0.00 11.86 -3.67
CA ARG A 11 -0.27 11.86 -5.12
C ARG A 11 -0.35 10.43 -5.69
N SER A 12 0.54 9.52 -5.28
CA SER A 12 0.55 8.13 -5.73
C SER A 12 -0.70 7.37 -5.28
N LEU A 13 -1.15 7.60 -4.03
CA LEU A 13 -2.32 6.96 -3.44
C LEU A 13 -3.63 7.53 -3.98
N HIS A 14 -3.72 8.83 -4.23
CA HIS A 14 -4.90 9.45 -4.85
C HIS A 14 -5.14 8.96 -6.28
N ARG A 15 -4.08 8.65 -7.03
CA ARG A 15 -4.20 8.15 -8.42
C ARG A 15 -4.41 6.64 -8.53
N SER A 16 -4.42 5.89 -7.41
CA SER A 16 -4.52 4.43 -7.44
C SER A 16 -5.37 3.88 -6.30
N GLU A 17 -6.62 3.52 -6.63
CA GLU A 17 -7.51 2.80 -5.71
C GLU A 17 -6.91 1.46 -5.28
N LEU A 18 -6.20 0.78 -6.17
CA LEU A 18 -5.57 -0.50 -5.86
C LEU A 18 -4.53 -0.37 -4.74
N ARG A 19 -3.66 0.65 -4.81
CA ARG A 19 -2.69 0.91 -3.74
C ARG A 19 -3.36 1.17 -2.40
N LYS A 20 -4.45 1.96 -2.38
CA LYS A 20 -5.23 2.21 -1.16
C LYS A 20 -5.83 0.93 -0.60
N LYS A 21 -6.46 0.10 -1.43
CA LYS A 21 -7.03 -1.20 -1.02
C LYS A 21 -5.97 -2.12 -0.42
N ILE A 22 -4.79 -2.22 -1.04
CA ILE A 22 -3.68 -3.02 -0.52
C ILE A 22 -3.24 -2.51 0.85
N LEU A 23 -3.03 -1.20 1.00
CA LEU A 23 -2.62 -0.61 2.27
C LEU A 23 -3.67 -0.80 3.38
N PHE A 24 -4.96 -0.68 3.06
CA PHE A 24 -6.03 -0.91 4.02
C PHE A 24 -6.09 -2.36 4.49
N TYR A 25 -5.93 -3.32 3.57
CA TYR A 25 -5.85 -4.74 3.95
C TYR A 25 -4.61 -5.03 4.80
N LEU A 26 -3.42 -4.56 4.41
CA LEU A 26 -2.21 -4.77 5.19
C LEU A 26 -2.28 -4.10 6.57
N HIS A 27 -3.02 -2.99 6.70
CA HIS A 27 -3.32 -2.37 8.00
C HIS A 27 -4.25 -3.24 8.86
N GLU A 28 -5.23 -3.93 8.28
CA GLU A 28 -6.14 -4.82 9.03
C GLU A 28 -5.40 -6.01 9.66
N ILE A 29 -4.35 -6.52 9.01
CA ILE A 29 -3.57 -7.65 9.50
C ILE A 29 -2.28 -7.24 10.26
N TYR A 30 -2.00 -5.95 10.37
CA TYR A 30 -0.78 -5.44 11.02
C TYR A 30 -0.67 -5.95 12.48
N PRO A 31 0.48 -6.48 12.94
CA PRO A 31 1.82 -6.43 12.33
C PRO A 31 2.19 -7.65 11.47
N SER A 32 1.23 -8.45 11.02
CA SER A 32 1.47 -9.66 10.25
C SER A 32 1.86 -9.36 8.79
N SER A 33 2.59 -10.28 8.18
CA SER A 33 2.90 -10.29 6.74
C SER A 33 2.05 -11.31 6.00
N THR A 34 1.82 -11.12 4.70
CA THR A 34 1.05 -12.07 3.87
C THR A 34 1.61 -12.19 2.46
N TYR A 35 1.14 -13.17 1.70
CA TYR A 35 1.61 -13.45 0.34
C TYR A 35 0.86 -12.63 -0.72
N LEU A 36 1.50 -12.43 -1.87
CA LEU A 36 0.92 -11.70 -3.00
C LEU A 36 -0.44 -12.25 -3.47
N SER A 37 -0.57 -13.57 -3.52
CA SER A 37 -1.81 -14.24 -3.96
C SER A 37 -2.98 -13.97 -3.01
N GLU A 38 -2.72 -13.90 -1.71
CA GLU A 38 -3.72 -13.57 -0.71
C GLU A 38 -4.15 -12.11 -0.81
N ILE A 39 -3.20 -11.19 -1.02
CA ILE A 39 -3.50 -9.77 -1.28
C ILE A 39 -4.41 -9.66 -2.51
N ALA A 40 -4.05 -10.30 -3.63
CA ALA A 40 -4.83 -10.31 -4.86
C ALA A 40 -6.26 -10.81 -4.66
N ARG A 41 -6.42 -11.88 -3.87
CA ARG A 41 -7.72 -12.44 -3.50
C ARG A 41 -8.58 -11.43 -2.71
N ILE A 42 -8.01 -10.82 -1.67
CA ILE A 42 -8.75 -9.90 -0.78
C ILE A 42 -9.10 -8.60 -1.50
N VAL A 43 -8.15 -8.00 -2.22
CA VAL A 43 -8.38 -6.71 -2.91
C VAL A 43 -9.14 -6.85 -4.23
N ARG A 44 -9.41 -8.10 -4.64
CA ARG A 44 -10.12 -8.47 -5.88
C ARG A 44 -9.46 -7.87 -7.12
N SER A 45 -8.15 -8.09 -7.25
CA SER A 45 -7.35 -7.64 -8.39
C SER A 45 -6.45 -8.78 -8.86
N ASP A 46 -6.07 -8.78 -10.13
CA ASP A 46 -5.18 -9.81 -10.63
C ASP A 46 -3.78 -9.72 -9.99
N PRO A 47 -3.08 -10.86 -9.83
CA PRO A 47 -1.74 -10.90 -9.23
C PRO A 47 -0.73 -9.96 -9.89
N SER A 48 -0.84 -9.73 -11.19
CA SER A 48 0.05 -8.82 -11.90
C SER A 48 -0.17 -7.38 -11.41
N ASN A 49 -1.38 -6.85 -11.47
CA ASN A 49 -1.65 -5.50 -10.98
C ASN A 49 -1.25 -5.30 -9.51
N VAL A 50 -1.47 -6.31 -8.65
CA VAL A 50 -0.99 -6.28 -7.26
C VAL A 50 0.53 -6.22 -7.18
N LYS A 51 1.24 -7.05 -7.94
CA LYS A 51 2.71 -7.01 -8.03
C LYS A 51 3.19 -5.63 -8.47
N GLY A 52 2.57 -5.04 -9.50
CA GLY A 52 2.91 -3.71 -9.99
C GLY A 52 2.66 -2.60 -8.97
N ALA A 53 1.58 -2.70 -8.19
CA ALA A 53 1.31 -1.76 -7.12
C ALA A 53 2.31 -1.88 -5.95
N LEU A 54 2.70 -3.11 -5.60
CA LEU A 54 3.61 -3.39 -4.49
C LEU A 54 5.06 -3.02 -4.82
N VAL A 55 5.60 -3.51 -5.94
CA VAL A 55 7.04 -3.43 -6.26
C VAL A 55 7.35 -2.83 -7.63
N GLY A 56 6.34 -2.41 -8.39
CA GLY A 56 6.52 -1.92 -9.76
C GLY A 56 6.69 -3.03 -10.79
N MET A 57 6.75 -2.65 -12.06
CA MET A 57 6.98 -3.56 -13.19
C MET A 57 7.76 -2.89 -14.31
N GLY A 58 9.07 -2.68 -14.11
CA GLY A 58 10.00 -2.18 -15.13
C GLY A 58 9.42 -1.03 -15.97
N ASN A 59 9.61 -1.08 -17.30
CA ASN A 59 9.25 -0.02 -18.25
C ASN A 59 7.73 0.28 -18.39
N ARG A 60 6.83 -0.46 -17.73
CA ARG A 60 5.37 -0.22 -17.82
C ARG A 60 4.76 0.43 -16.57
N TYR A 61 5.46 0.39 -15.43
CA TYR A 61 5.06 1.07 -14.20
C TYR A 61 6.31 1.68 -13.57
N ASN A 62 6.45 3.00 -13.62
CA ASN A 62 7.53 3.74 -12.95
C ASN A 62 7.65 3.23 -11.50
N GLY A 63 8.71 2.47 -11.23
CA GLY A 63 8.95 1.80 -9.94
C GLY A 63 8.91 2.76 -8.76
N ASP A 64 9.19 4.04 -9.04
CA ASP A 64 9.18 5.21 -8.17
C ASP A 64 7.84 5.47 -7.46
N SER A 65 6.76 4.78 -7.86
CA SER A 65 5.44 4.92 -7.25
C SER A 65 4.92 3.64 -6.57
N SER A 66 5.73 2.57 -6.54
CA SER A 66 5.37 1.32 -5.88
C SER A 66 5.30 1.49 -4.36
N LEU A 67 4.46 0.70 -3.69
CA LEU A 67 4.27 0.82 -2.24
C LEU A 67 5.56 0.49 -1.45
N VAL A 68 6.38 -0.42 -1.97
CA VAL A 68 7.71 -0.73 -1.40
C VAL A 68 8.68 0.42 -1.63
N TYR A 69 8.74 0.98 -2.84
CA TYR A 69 9.60 2.15 -3.11
C TYR A 69 9.24 3.36 -2.24
N LEU A 70 7.94 3.60 -2.03
CA LEU A 70 7.44 4.68 -1.18
C LEU A 70 7.64 4.42 0.33
N GLY A 71 8.22 3.29 0.72
CA GLY A 71 8.48 2.93 2.12
C GLY A 71 7.23 2.64 2.94
N LEU A 72 6.09 2.38 2.30
CA LEU A 72 4.81 2.12 2.97
C LEU A 72 4.63 0.63 3.28
N VAL A 73 5.27 -0.23 2.50
CA VAL A 73 5.24 -1.69 2.61
C VAL A 73 6.68 -2.21 2.56
N GLU A 74 6.99 -3.23 3.33
CA GLU A 74 8.24 -3.99 3.24
C GLU A 74 8.01 -5.32 2.51
N GLU A 75 8.96 -5.72 1.66
CA GLU A 75 9.04 -7.08 1.10
C GLU A 75 9.98 -7.91 1.98
N ILE A 76 9.47 -9.02 2.52
CA ILE A 76 10.20 -9.97 3.33
C ILE A 76 10.42 -11.24 2.51
N ASN A 77 11.68 -11.66 2.39
CA ASN A 77 12.06 -12.89 1.71
C ASN A 77 12.40 -13.97 2.74
N HIS A 78 11.66 -15.08 2.75
CA HIS A 78 11.88 -16.20 3.67
C HIS A 78 11.70 -17.53 2.93
N ASN A 79 12.73 -18.38 2.95
CA ASN A 79 12.75 -19.70 2.31
C ASN A 79 12.28 -19.71 0.83
N GLY A 80 12.65 -18.69 0.06
CA GLY A 80 12.27 -18.56 -1.35
C GLY A 80 10.85 -18.01 -1.58
N PHE A 81 10.10 -17.72 -0.52
CA PHE A 81 8.79 -17.08 -0.59
C PHE A 81 8.90 -15.59 -0.25
N ARG A 82 8.02 -14.80 -0.91
CA ARG A 82 7.89 -13.37 -0.68
C ARG A 82 6.63 -13.07 0.10
N TYR A 83 6.79 -12.20 1.09
CA TYR A 83 5.73 -11.70 1.93
C TYR A 83 5.77 -10.17 1.93
N TYR A 84 4.60 -9.58 2.15
CA TYR A 84 4.44 -8.14 2.20
C TYR A 84 3.82 -7.75 3.53
N LYS A 85 4.38 -6.73 4.15
CA LYS A 85 3.95 -6.22 5.46
C LYS A 85 3.91 -4.70 5.44
N LEU A 86 2.93 -4.13 6.13
CA LEU A 86 2.86 -2.68 6.29
C LEU A 86 4.02 -2.19 7.17
N THR A 87 4.68 -1.09 6.80
CA THR A 87 5.67 -0.46 7.68
C THR A 87 4.99 0.40 8.74
N GLU A 88 5.70 0.79 9.79
CA GLU A 88 5.22 1.80 10.75
C GLU A 88 4.90 3.15 10.07
N HIS A 89 5.65 3.51 9.02
CA HIS A 89 5.35 4.69 8.21
C HIS A 89 4.04 4.50 7.43
N GLY A 90 3.87 3.36 6.76
CA GLY A 90 2.64 2.99 6.06
C GLY A 90 1.41 2.98 6.95
N LYS A 91 1.53 2.48 8.18
CA LYS A 91 0.46 2.53 9.19
C LYS A 91 -0.01 3.94 9.46
N LYS A 92 0.91 4.87 9.78
CA LYS A 92 0.58 6.28 10.03
C LYS A 92 -0.08 6.95 8.82
N VAL A 93 0.35 6.61 7.60
CA VAL A 93 -0.25 7.11 6.37
C VAL A 93 -1.69 6.58 6.20
N VAL A 94 -1.93 5.30 6.44
CA VAL A 94 -3.28 4.72 6.39
C VAL A 94 -4.22 5.33 7.41
N GLU A 95 -3.76 5.51 8.65
CA GLU A 95 -4.52 6.16 9.71
C GLU A 95 -4.92 7.60 9.30
N PHE A 96 -3.97 8.37 8.75
CA PHE A 96 -4.26 9.70 8.19
C PHE A 96 -5.30 9.65 7.07
N LEU A 97 -5.20 8.71 6.12
CA LEU A 97 -6.15 8.58 5.02
C LEU A 97 -7.56 8.26 5.50
N LYS A 98 -7.71 7.39 6.51
CA LYS A 98 -9.02 7.07 7.11
C LYS A 98 -9.64 8.29 7.77
N THR A 99 -8.86 9.11 8.49
CA THR A 99 -9.34 10.37 9.06
C THR A 99 -9.73 11.37 7.97
N TYR A 100 -8.91 11.52 6.93
CA TYR A 100 -9.19 12.42 5.80
C TYR A 100 -10.48 12.03 5.07
N GLN A 101 -10.65 10.73 4.74
CA GLN A 101 -11.85 10.24 4.08
C GLN A 101 -13.10 10.47 4.94
N SER A 102 -13.03 10.19 6.25
CA SER A 102 -14.13 10.44 7.17
C SER A 102 -14.47 11.93 7.33
N TYR A 103 -13.50 12.83 7.16
CA TYR A 103 -13.74 14.27 7.19
C TYR A 103 -14.49 14.72 5.93
N TYR A 104 -14.02 14.34 4.74
CA TYR A 104 -14.64 14.76 3.49
C TYR A 104 -16.00 14.11 3.22
N SER A 105 -16.22 12.89 3.70
CA SER A 105 -17.52 12.22 3.59
C SER A 105 -18.65 12.92 4.36
N ARG A 106 -18.34 13.91 5.20
CA ARG A 106 -19.35 14.74 5.89
C ARG A 106 -19.84 15.92 5.05
N PHE A 107 -19.17 16.21 3.93
CA PHE A 107 -19.48 17.31 3.01
C PHE A 107 -19.98 16.81 1.64
N MET A 108 -20.13 15.50 1.47
CA MET A 108 -20.76 14.85 0.32
C MET A 108 -22.07 14.22 0.78
#